data_AF-A0A950JKY0-F1
#
_entry.id   AF-A0A950JKY0-F1
#
_cell.length_a   1.000
_cell.length_b   1.000
_cell.length_c   1.000
_cell.angle_alpha   90.00
_cell.angle_beta   90.00
_cell.angle_gamma   90.00
#
_symmetry.space_group_name_H-M   'P 1'
#
loop_
_entity.id
_entity.type
_entity.pdbx_description
1 polymer ?
#
loop_
_entity_poly.entity_id
_entity_poly.type
_entity_poly.pdbx_seq_one_letter_code
_entity_poly.pdbx_strand_id
1 'polypeptide(L)'
;LAAWAYALIAVMGGWVLFRSADLTDAIGYYASLFGRNGFSEISFDMHDALNDRAIMTLVIGCVLAVATHWPAKWTPPFLVRASADFALTFALLIFSMITVAAGAYSPFLYFRF
;
A
#
# COMPACT_ATOMS: atom_id res chain seq x y z
N LEU A 1 -9.88 -3.28 19.58
CA LEU A 1 -10.33 -3.36 18.17
C LEU A 1 -11.24 -2.20 17.78
N ALA A 2 -12.41 -2.01 18.40
CA ALA A 2 -13.33 -0.90 18.05
C ALA A 2 -12.71 0.50 18.17
N ALA A 3 -11.98 0.78 19.26
CA ALA A 3 -11.30 2.07 19.44
C ALA A 3 -10.20 2.34 18.38
N TRP A 4 -9.53 1.28 17.90
CA TRP A 4 -8.48 1.38 16.88
C TRP A 4 -9.07 1.63 15.50
N ALA A 5 -10.14 0.90 15.15
CA ALA A 5 -10.88 1.13 13.92
C ALA A 5 -11.48 2.54 13.88
N TYR A 6 -12.03 3.01 15.01
CA TYR A 6 -12.52 4.39 15.14
C TYR A 6 -11.41 5.41 14.91
N ALA A 7 -10.26 5.24 15.57
CA ALA A 7 -9.12 6.15 15.41
C ALA A 7 -8.64 6.20 13.95
N LEU A 8 -8.52 5.06 13.27
CA LEU A 8 -8.12 5.00 11.87
C LEU A 8 -9.11 5.71 10.95
N ILE A 9 -10.42 5.46 11.13
CA ILE A 9 -11.46 6.10 10.31
C ILE A 9 -11.49 7.60 10.57
N ALA A 10 -11.38 8.04 11.83
CA ALA A 10 -11.38 9.44 12.19
C ALA A 10 -10.17 10.19 11.61
N VAL A 11 -8.97 9.60 11.67
CA VAL A 11 -7.74 10.20 11.13
C VAL A 11 -7.76 10.21 9.60
N MET A 12 -8.02 9.06 8.96
CA MET A 12 -8.00 8.94 7.51
C MET A 12 -9.16 9.70 6.84
N GLY A 13 -10.36 9.64 7.43
CA GLY A 13 -11.51 10.43 6.98
C GLY A 13 -11.29 11.92 7.22
N GLY A 14 -10.90 12.31 8.44
CA GLY A 14 -10.63 13.71 8.76
C GLY A 14 -9.61 14.35 7.82
N TRP A 15 -8.55 13.62 7.45
CA TRP A 15 -7.52 14.09 6.51
C TRP A 15 -8.10 14.53 5.16
N VAL A 16 -9.02 13.77 4.58
CA VAL A 16 -9.64 14.11 3.28
C VAL A 16 -10.46 15.39 3.39
N LEU A 17 -11.21 15.54 4.48
CA LEU A 17 -12.08 16.71 4.71
C LEU A 17 -11.29 18.01 4.88
N PHE A 18 -10.10 17.96 5.50
CA PHE A 18 -9.25 19.15 5.66
C PHE A 18 -8.35 19.44 4.45
N ARG A 19 -8.09 18.44 3.60
CA ARG A 19 -7.23 18.61 2.42
C ARG A 19 -7.98 19.02 1.16
N SER A 20 -9.26 18.69 1.04
CA SER A 20 -10.09 19.07 -0.11
C SER A 20 -10.33 20.58 -0.18
N ALA A 21 -10.41 21.13 -1.40
CA ALA A 21 -10.70 22.55 -1.60
C ALA A 21 -12.13 22.91 -1.18
N ASP A 22 -13.09 22.04 -1.51
CA ASP A 22 -14.52 22.23 -1.22
C ASP A 22 -15.17 20.97 -0.65
N LEU A 23 -16.33 21.16 0.00
CA LEU A 23 -17.11 20.05 0.56
C LEU A 23 -17.60 19.08 -0.53
N THR A 24 -17.89 19.59 -1.73
CA THR A 24 -18.30 18.78 -2.88
C THR A 24 -17.18 17.82 -3.29
N ASP A 25 -15.92 18.28 -3.30
CA ASP A 25 -14.77 17.46 -3.63
C ASP A 25 -14.55 16.36 -2.58
N ALA A 26 -14.65 16.70 -1.29
CA ALA A 26 -14.54 15.73 -0.20
C ALA A 26 -15.58 14.60 -0.34
N ILE A 27 -16.83 14.95 -0.62
CA ILE A 27 -17.92 13.98 -0.83
C ILE A 27 -17.65 13.15 -2.09
N GLY A 28 -17.15 13.77 -3.16
CA GLY A 28 -16.71 13.07 -4.37
C GLY A 28 -15.62 12.03 -4.09
N TYR A 29 -14.62 12.38 -3.28
CA TYR A 29 -13.57 11.46 -2.83
C TYR A 29 -14.11 10.30 -1.98
N TYR A 30 -15.06 10.54 -1.07
CA TYR A 30 -15.68 9.43 -0.34
C TYR A 30 -16.55 8.55 -1.23
N ALA A 31 -17.28 9.16 -2.17
CA ALA A 31 -18.10 8.41 -3.11
C ALA A 31 -17.25 7.53 -4.05
N SER A 32 -16.06 7.99 -4.45
CA SER A 32 -15.15 7.21 -5.28
C SER A 32 -14.60 5.98 -4.56
N LEU A 33 -14.38 6.04 -3.24
CA LEU A 33 -14.02 4.87 -2.42
C LEU A 33 -15.08 3.76 -2.46
N PHE A 34 -16.36 4.13 -2.58
CA PHE A 34 -17.46 3.17 -2.74
C PHE A 34 -17.75 2.81 -4.21
N GLY A 35 -16.87 3.18 -5.14
CA GLY A 35 -17.01 2.87 -6.57
C GLY A 35 -18.07 3.69 -7.30
N ARG A 36 -18.59 4.77 -6.68
CA ARG A 36 -19.64 5.61 -7.28
C ARG A 36 -19.15 6.53 -8.40
N ASN A 37 -17.84 6.58 -8.63
CA ASN A 37 -17.23 7.36 -9.73
C ASN A 37 -17.21 6.58 -11.06
N GLY A 38 -17.77 5.37 -11.10
CA GLY A 38 -17.75 4.49 -12.29
C GLY A 38 -16.35 3.95 -12.61
N PHE A 39 -16.28 3.04 -13.59
CA PHE A 39 -15.02 2.71 -14.27
C PHE A 39 -14.68 3.81 -15.28
N SER A 40 -14.70 5.09 -14.86
CA SER A 40 -14.30 6.18 -15.74
C SER A 40 -12.86 5.96 -16.16
N GLU A 41 -12.53 6.42 -17.38
CA GLU A 41 -11.22 6.33 -18.03
C GLU A 41 -10.07 6.23 -17.03
N ILE A 42 -9.32 5.13 -17.10
CA ILE A 42 -8.11 4.93 -16.32
C ILE A 42 -7.26 6.18 -16.55
N SER A 43 -7.13 7.01 -15.52
CA SER A 43 -6.37 8.25 -15.64
C SER A 43 -4.94 7.89 -16.03
N PHE A 44 -4.28 8.75 -16.79
CA PHE A 44 -2.89 8.54 -17.18
C PHE A 44 -2.01 8.25 -15.95
N ASP A 45 -2.28 8.94 -14.84
CA ASP A 45 -1.63 8.72 -13.54
C ASP A 45 -1.87 7.30 -12.99
N MET A 46 -3.05 6.73 -13.17
CA MET A 46 -3.35 5.37 -12.73
C MET A 46 -2.68 4.33 -13.62
N HIS A 47 -2.54 4.59 -14.93
CA HIS A 47 -1.80 3.74 -15.85
C HIS A 47 -0.30 3.73 -15.56
N ASP A 48 0.26 4.89 -15.19
CA ASP A 48 1.66 5.00 -14.78
C ASP A 48 1.90 4.36 -13.39
N ALA A 49 0.94 4.49 -12.48
CA ALA A 49 0.98 3.84 -11.17
C ALA A 49 0.81 2.30 -11.24
N LEU A 50 -0.07 1.79 -12.11
CA LEU A 50 -0.23 0.35 -12.40
C LEU A 50 0.74 -0.10 -13.51
N ASN A 51 2.03 0.18 -13.34
CA ASN A 51 3.05 -0.39 -14.19
C ASN A 51 3.16 -1.91 -13.99
N ASP A 52 3.60 -2.67 -14.99
CA ASP A 52 3.83 -4.12 -14.93
C ASP A 52 4.63 -4.53 -13.69
N ARG A 53 5.62 -3.71 -13.30
CA ARG A 53 6.41 -3.95 -12.08
C ARG A 53 5.55 -3.89 -10.81
N ALA A 54 4.64 -2.92 -10.70
CA ALA A 54 3.76 -2.76 -9.55
C ALA A 54 2.75 -3.91 -9.45
N ILE A 55 2.25 -4.40 -10.59
CA ILE A 55 1.35 -5.55 -10.63
C ILE A 55 2.09 -6.82 -10.20
N MET A 56 3.31 -7.04 -10.70
CA MET A 56 4.11 -8.20 -10.30
C MET A 56 4.45 -8.20 -8.80
N THR A 57 4.87 -7.06 -8.25
CA THR A 57 5.16 -6.96 -6.82
C THR A 57 3.91 -7.12 -5.96
N LEU A 58 2.77 -6.61 -6.40
CA LEU A 58 1.48 -6.80 -5.73
C LEU A 58 1.09 -8.28 -5.67
N VAL A 59 1.17 -9.00 -6.80
CA VAL A 59 0.85 -10.43 -6.87
C VAL A 59 1.78 -11.24 -5.96
N ILE A 60 3.10 -10.97 -6.01
CA ILE A 60 4.07 -11.65 -5.14
C ILE A 60 3.78 -11.35 -3.66
N GLY A 61 3.48 -10.10 -3.33
CA GLY A 61 3.12 -9.68 -1.96
C GLY A 61 1.87 -10.38 -1.44
N CYS A 62 0.81 -10.46 -2.26
CA CYS A 62 -0.40 -11.20 -1.93
C CYS A 62 -0.13 -12.69 -1.72
N VAL A 63 0.66 -13.32 -2.61
CA VAL A 63 1.02 -14.74 -2.49
C VAL A 63 1.82 -14.99 -1.21
N LEU A 64 2.81 -14.14 -0.88
CA LEU A 64 3.59 -14.27 0.35
C LEU A 64 2.72 -14.08 1.61
N ALA A 65 1.87 -13.05 1.63
CA ALA A 65 0.95 -12.80 2.73
C ALA A 65 -0.03 -13.98 2.94
N VAL A 66 -0.41 -14.64 1.85
CA VAL A 66 -1.29 -15.81 1.91
C VAL A 66 -0.54 -17.09 2.31
N ALA A 67 0.65 -17.29 1.76
CA ALA A 67 1.47 -18.47 2.01
C ALA A 67 1.86 -18.62 3.48
N THR A 68 2.13 -17.51 4.19
CA THR A 68 2.50 -17.53 5.62
C THR A 68 1.41 -18.10 6.54
N HIS A 69 0.13 -18.04 6.14
CA HIS A 69 -0.98 -18.58 6.94
C HIS A 69 -1.43 -19.98 6.52
N TRP A 70 -0.79 -20.58 5.51
CA TRP A 70 -1.08 -21.97 5.15
C TRP A 70 -0.59 -22.89 6.28
N PRO A 71 -1.41 -23.83 6.79
CA PRO A 71 -0.99 -24.73 7.85
C PRO A 71 0.11 -25.65 7.33
N ALA A 72 1.36 -25.26 7.55
CA ALA A 72 2.52 -26.10 7.26
C ALA A 72 2.47 -27.32 8.19
N LYS A 73 2.38 -28.52 7.60
CA LYS A 73 2.41 -29.79 8.34
C LYS A 73 3.73 -30.03 9.09
N TRP A 74 4.75 -29.24 8.78
CA TRP A 74 6.06 -29.26 9.43
C TRP A 74 6.19 -28.05 10.35
N THR A 75 6.16 -28.29 11.66
CA THR A 75 6.42 -27.27 12.67
C THR A 75 7.89 -27.38 13.10
N PRO A 76 8.81 -26.59 12.53
CA PRO A 76 10.17 -26.51 13.05
C PRO A 76 10.14 -26.01 14.50
N PRO A 77 11.21 -26.27 15.28
CA PRO A 77 11.30 -25.77 16.65
C PRO A 77 11.10 -24.25 16.69
N PHE A 78 10.42 -23.76 17.72
CA PHE A 78 9.98 -22.36 17.86
C PHE A 78 11.08 -21.34 17.55
N LEU A 79 12.30 -21.60 18.04
CA LEU A 79 13.46 -20.71 17.83
C LEU A 79 13.86 -20.57 16.35
N VAL A 80 13.75 -21.64 15.56
CA VAL A 80 14.09 -21.66 14.13
C VAL A 80 13.02 -20.95 13.31
N ARG A 81 11.75 -21.12 13.69
CA ARG A 81 10.64 -20.40 13.05
C ARG A 81 10.73 -18.89 13.32
N ALA A 82 10.91 -18.50 14.59
CA ALA A 82 10.97 -17.10 14.98
C ALA A 82 12.15 -16.36 14.34
N SER A 83 13.32 -17.01 14.26
CA SER A 83 14.48 -16.42 13.59
C SER A 83 14.30 -16.30 12.09
N ALA A 84 13.70 -17.30 11.43
CA ALA A 84 13.38 -17.26 10.01
C ALA A 84 12.35 -16.17 9.68
N ASP A 85 11.27 -16.05 10.48
CA ASP A 85 10.25 -15.02 10.30
C ASP A 85 10.83 -13.60 10.49
N PHE A 86 11.67 -13.41 11.50
CA PHE A 86 12.36 -12.15 11.74
C PHE A 86 13.31 -11.80 10.59
N ALA A 87 14.14 -12.76 10.16
CA ALA A 87 15.08 -12.57 9.06
C ALA A 87 14.36 -12.24 7.74
N LEU A 88 13.26 -12.93 7.43
CA LEU A 88 12.46 -12.69 6.24
C LEU A 88 11.79 -11.31 6.29
N THR A 89 11.20 -10.93 7.42
CA THR A 89 10.56 -9.62 7.60
C THR A 89 11.59 -8.49 7.48
N PHE A 90 12.78 -8.67 8.05
CA PHE A 90 13.87 -7.71 7.97
C PHE A 90 14.40 -7.57 6.53
N ALA A 91 14.55 -8.69 5.82
CA ALA A 91 14.95 -8.68 4.42
C ALA A 91 13.92 -7.97 3.53
N LEU A 92 12.62 -8.23 3.74
CA LEU A 92 11.53 -7.54 3.04
C LEU A 92 11.51 -6.04 3.34
N LEU A 93 11.79 -5.64 4.58
CA LEU A 93 11.89 -4.23 4.95
C LEU A 93 13.02 -3.53 4.18
N ILE A 94 14.21 -4.14 4.13
CA ILE A 94 15.34 -3.60 3.37
C ILE A 94 14.99 -3.50 1.88
N PHE A 95 14.40 -4.57 1.32
CA PHE A 95 13.98 -4.57 -0.07
C PHE A 95 12.98 -3.43 -0.36
N SER A 96 11.98 -3.26 0.51
CA SER A 96 11.00 -2.17 0.41
C SER A 96 11.68 -0.80 0.46
N MET A 97 12.63 -0.59 1.38
CA MET A 97 13.37 0.67 1.48
C MET A 97 14.16 0.98 0.20
N ILE A 98 14.85 -0.02 -0.36
CA ILE A 98 15.60 0.14 -1.61
C ILE A 98 14.66 0.50 -2.76
N THR A 99 13.51 -0.18 -2.88
CA THR A 99 12.54 0.11 -3.94
C THR A 99 11.94 1.52 -3.84
N VAL A 100 11.66 1.99 -2.63
CA VAL A 100 11.16 3.35 -2.40
C VAL A 100 12.23 4.38 -2.74
N ALA A 101 13.48 4.15 -2.33
CA ALA A 101 14.59 5.04 -2.65
C ALA A 101 14.85 5.12 -4.16
N ALA A 102 14.73 3.99 -4.88
CA ALA A 102 14.88 3.95 -6.34
C ALA A 102 13.76 4.72 -7.07
N GLY A 103 12.53 4.69 -6.56
CA GLY A 103 11.39 5.41 -7.13
C GLY A 103 11.35 6.91 -6.81
N ALA A 104 12.13 7.37 -5.81
CA ALA A 104 12.13 8.78 -5.38
C ALA A 104 12.95 9.72 -6.28
N TYR A 105 13.63 9.21 -7.31
CA TYR A 105 14.37 10.03 -8.27
C TYR A 105 13.42 10.66 -9.29
N SER A 106 12.87 11.84 -8.98
CA SER A 106 12.18 12.68 -9.96
C SER A 106 13.18 13.67 -10.61
N PRO A 107 13.58 13.47 -11.87
CA PRO A 107 14.57 14.33 -12.53
C PRO A 107 14.11 15.79 -12.67
N PHE A 108 12.80 16.05 -12.60
CA PHE A 108 12.24 17.40 -12.68
C PHE A 108 12.43 18.25 -11.42
N LEU A 109 12.81 17.67 -10.28
CA LEU A 109 13.10 18.44 -9.06
C LEU A 109 14.41 19.26 -9.17
N TYR A 110 15.29 18.89 -10.11
CA TYR A 110 16.55 19.60 -10.38
C TYR A 110 16.49 20.52 -11.60
N PHE A 111 15.51 20.35 -12.49
CA PHE A 111 15.25 21.31 -13.56
C PHE A 111 14.49 22.51 -12.98
N ARG A 112 15.25 23.44 -12.41
CA ARG A 112 14.76 24.80 -12.15
C ARG A 112 14.73 25.53 -13.50
N PHE A 113 13.56 25.62 -14.11
CA PHE A 113 13.27 26.70 -15.05
C PHE A 113 13.02 27.98 -14.26
#